data_AF-A0A3B5MJN1-F1
#
_entry.id   AF-A0A3B5MJN1-F1
#
_cell.length_a   1.000
_cell.length_b   1.000
_cell.length_c   1.000
_cell.angle_alpha   90.00
_cell.angle_beta   90.00
_cell.angle_gamma   90.00
#
_symmetry.space_group_name_H-M   'P 1'
#
loop_
_entity.id
_entity.type
_entity.pdbx_description
1 polymer ?
#
loop_
_entity_poly.entity_id
_entity_poly.type
_entity_poly.pdbx_seq_one_letter_code
_entity_poly.pdbx_strand_id
1 'polypeptide(L)'
;LRSCSATLEKPSGHRERRAGWRQTRREEDLASTAHAFLKRLKDRSLDALVKAVETKGGVPGECVAVPRTELRLGGHHVSPQYLLCRLFRWSDLPLSARLKALCHCQSFGSGDGAKVCCNPYHYSRLCGPGEEDTKTGGGIHLDFHLGH
;
A
#
# COMPACT_ATOMS: atom_id res chain seq x y z
N LEU A 1 48.95 2.16 -30.07
CA LEU A 1 48.18 2.73 -28.94
C LEU A 1 46.81 2.06 -28.92
N ARG A 2 46.31 1.76 -27.71
CA ARG A 2 45.42 0.64 -27.36
C ARG A 2 44.07 0.65 -28.08
N SER A 3 43.65 -0.53 -28.50
CA SER A 3 42.27 -0.89 -28.86
C SER A 3 41.40 -0.88 -27.60
N CYS A 4 40.24 -0.22 -27.66
CA CYS A 4 39.18 -0.35 -26.67
C CYS A 4 37.97 -1.00 -27.35
N SER A 5 37.94 -2.34 -27.38
CA SER A 5 36.71 -3.09 -27.67
C SER A 5 35.85 -3.11 -26.40
N ALA A 6 34.77 -2.33 -26.39
CA ALA A 6 33.72 -2.46 -25.39
C ALA A 6 32.88 -3.70 -25.73
N THR A 7 33.10 -4.80 -24.99
CA THR A 7 32.19 -5.95 -24.98
C THR A 7 30.91 -5.55 -24.27
N LEU A 8 29.85 -5.28 -25.04
CA LEU A 8 28.48 -5.24 -24.54
C LEU A 8 28.06 -6.67 -24.18
N GLU A 9 28.19 -7.04 -22.91
CA GLU A 9 27.63 -8.28 -22.40
C GLU A 9 26.11 -8.22 -22.44
N LYS A 10 25.49 -8.95 -23.37
CA LYS A 10 24.03 -9.10 -23.44
C LYS A 10 23.55 -9.82 -22.17
N PRO A 11 22.58 -9.27 -21.42
CA PRO A 11 22.04 -9.96 -20.27
C PRO A 11 21.40 -11.28 -20.73
N SER A 12 21.78 -12.38 -20.10
CA SER A 12 21.27 -13.72 -20.36
C SER A 12 19.73 -13.76 -20.18
N GLY A 13 18.97 -13.86 -21.29
CA GLY A 13 17.50 -13.74 -21.32
C GLY A 13 16.71 -14.76 -20.48
N HIS A 14 17.34 -15.77 -19.90
CA HIS A 14 16.70 -16.71 -18.97
C HIS A 14 16.41 -16.07 -17.60
N ARG A 15 17.28 -15.18 -17.12
CA ARG A 15 17.15 -14.54 -15.80
C ARG A 15 16.00 -13.52 -15.77
N GLU A 16 15.86 -12.77 -16.85
CA GLU A 16 14.82 -11.75 -17.05
C GLU A 16 13.44 -12.39 -17.19
N ARG A 17 13.32 -13.44 -18.01
CA ARG A 17 12.08 -14.25 -18.09
C ARG A 17 11.65 -14.72 -16.70
N ARG A 18 12.55 -15.33 -15.92
CA ARG A 18 12.25 -15.82 -14.57
C ARG A 18 11.86 -14.70 -13.60
N ALA A 19 12.40 -13.49 -13.75
CA ALA A 19 12.00 -12.33 -12.96
C ALA A 19 10.57 -11.87 -13.31
N GLY A 20 10.23 -11.83 -14.60
CA GLY A 20 8.88 -11.54 -15.10
C GLY A 20 7.83 -12.49 -14.51
N TRP A 21 8.04 -13.81 -14.62
CA TRP A 21 7.12 -14.81 -14.05
C TRP A 21 6.90 -14.64 -12.54
N ARG A 22 7.94 -14.28 -11.79
CA ARG A 22 7.82 -14.02 -10.35
C ARG A 22 7.02 -12.76 -10.05
N GLN A 23 7.13 -11.74 -10.90
CA GLN A 23 6.36 -10.51 -10.75
C GLN A 23 4.88 -10.76 -11.04
N THR A 24 4.57 -11.42 -12.16
CA THR A 24 3.20 -11.81 -12.51
C THR A 24 2.54 -12.61 -11.41
N ARG A 25 3.22 -13.63 -10.86
CA ARG A 25 2.68 -14.42 -9.75
C ARG A 25 2.36 -13.58 -8.51
N ARG A 26 3.19 -12.59 -8.17
CA ARG A 26 2.93 -11.69 -7.03
C ARG A 26 1.73 -10.77 -7.29
N GLU A 27 1.56 -10.32 -8.52
CA GLU A 27 0.42 -9.51 -8.94
C GLU A 27 -0.88 -10.33 -8.92
N GLU A 28 -0.84 -11.58 -9.38
CA GLU A 28 -1.96 -12.53 -9.28
C GLU A 28 -2.34 -12.83 -7.84
N ASP A 29 -1.35 -13.08 -6.96
CA ASP A 29 -1.58 -13.25 -5.52
C ASP A 29 -2.22 -11.99 -4.91
N LEU A 30 -1.72 -10.80 -5.28
CA LEU A 30 -2.25 -9.53 -4.80
C LEU A 30 -3.70 -9.30 -5.25
N ALA A 31 -3.98 -9.50 -6.54
CA ALA A 31 -5.30 -9.35 -7.12
C ALA A 31 -6.30 -10.35 -6.53
N SER A 32 -5.90 -11.61 -6.38
CA SER A 32 -6.75 -12.67 -5.82
C SER A 32 -7.11 -12.40 -4.36
N THR A 33 -6.13 -12.02 -3.54
CA THR A 33 -6.36 -11.67 -2.13
C THR A 33 -7.20 -10.40 -2.00
N ALA A 34 -6.94 -9.38 -2.82
CA ALA A 34 -7.76 -8.16 -2.86
C ALA A 34 -9.21 -8.46 -3.24
N HIS A 35 -9.43 -9.22 -4.30
CA HIS A 35 -10.77 -9.59 -4.73
C HIS A 35 -11.54 -10.37 -3.66
N ALA A 36 -10.90 -11.35 -3.00
CA ALA A 36 -11.51 -12.09 -1.90
C ALA A 36 -11.81 -11.20 -0.68
N PHE A 37 -10.98 -10.18 -0.42
CA PHE A 37 -11.24 -9.19 0.62
C PHE A 37 -12.42 -8.27 0.26
N LEU A 38 -12.40 -7.69 -0.93
CA LEU A 38 -13.43 -6.75 -1.42
C LEU A 38 -14.82 -7.41 -1.46
N LYS A 39 -14.91 -8.69 -1.83
CA LYS A 39 -16.17 -9.45 -1.82
C LYS A 39 -16.85 -9.56 -0.46
N ARG A 40 -16.14 -9.31 0.64
CA ARG A 40 -16.69 -9.36 2.01
C ARG A 40 -17.16 -7.98 2.50
N LEU A 41 -16.92 -6.93 1.74
CA LEU A 41 -17.35 -5.58 2.09
C LEU A 41 -18.83 -5.39 1.76
N LYS A 42 -19.50 -4.56 2.57
CA LYS A 42 -20.88 -4.12 2.29
C LYS A 42 -20.87 -3.10 1.16
N ASP A 43 -21.97 -2.99 0.41
CA ASP A 43 -22.11 -2.06 -0.73
C ASP A 43 -21.69 -0.63 -0.39
N ARG A 44 -22.18 -0.08 0.73
CA ARG A 44 -21.79 1.26 1.20
C ARG A 44 -20.28 1.43 1.38
N SER A 45 -19.60 0.39 1.87
CA SER A 45 -18.15 0.40 2.08
C SER A 45 -17.39 0.26 0.76
N LEU A 46 -17.92 -0.50 -0.20
CA LEU A 46 -17.39 -0.58 -1.56
C LEU A 46 -17.54 0.74 -2.30
N ASP A 47 -18.72 1.37 -2.26
CA ASP A 47 -18.99 2.65 -2.91
C ASP A 47 -18.03 3.74 -2.41
N ALA A 48 -17.85 3.83 -1.08
CA ALA A 48 -16.91 4.77 -0.47
C ALA A 48 -15.46 4.50 -0.92
N LEU A 49 -15.07 3.24 -1.02
CA LEU A 49 -13.73 2.85 -1.49
C LEU A 49 -13.53 3.17 -2.98
N VAL A 50 -14.50 2.86 -3.84
CA VAL A 50 -14.47 3.17 -5.27
C VAL A 50 -14.28 4.68 -5.46
N LYS A 51 -15.10 5.50 -4.80
CA LYS A 51 -14.98 6.97 -4.87
C LYS A 51 -13.59 7.45 -4.43
N ALA A 52 -13.04 6.89 -3.37
CA ALA A 52 -11.71 7.26 -2.90
C ALA A 52 -10.61 6.89 -3.92
N VAL A 53 -10.71 5.73 -4.57
CA VAL A 53 -9.78 5.25 -5.59
C VAL A 53 -9.86 6.05 -6.87
N GLU A 54 -11.07 6.31 -7.38
CA GLU A 54 -11.29 7.08 -8.61
C GLU A 54 -10.79 8.52 -8.47
N THR A 55 -11.03 9.14 -7.32
CA THR A 55 -10.55 10.51 -7.04
C THR A 55 -9.07 10.56 -6.67
N LYS A 56 -8.40 9.42 -6.48
CA LYS A 56 -7.03 9.32 -5.99
C LYS A 56 -6.77 10.14 -4.71
N GLY A 57 -7.79 10.26 -3.84
CA GLY A 57 -7.74 11.09 -2.65
C GLY A 57 -7.83 12.60 -2.89
N GLY A 58 -8.09 13.04 -4.12
CA GLY A 58 -8.33 14.45 -4.47
C GLY A 58 -9.62 15.03 -3.89
N VAL A 59 -10.54 14.17 -3.44
CA VAL A 59 -11.73 14.54 -2.67
C VAL A 59 -11.65 13.88 -1.29
N PRO A 60 -11.93 14.60 -0.19
CA PRO A 60 -12.04 14.00 1.13
C PRO A 60 -13.02 12.83 1.13
N GLY A 61 -12.50 11.63 1.43
CA GLY A 61 -13.28 10.39 1.46
C GLY A 61 -13.55 9.90 2.88
N GLU A 62 -14.61 9.10 3.03
CA GLU A 62 -14.99 8.51 4.31
C GLU A 62 -14.09 7.33 4.70
N CYS A 63 -14.10 6.97 6.00
CA CYS A 63 -13.42 5.77 6.48
C CYS A 63 -14.16 4.52 6.05
N VAL A 64 -13.41 3.52 5.59
CA VAL A 64 -13.94 2.19 5.29
C VAL A 64 -13.55 1.26 6.44
N ALA A 65 -14.39 1.23 7.48
CA ALA A 65 -14.12 0.47 8.70
C ALA A 65 -14.42 -1.03 8.52
N VAL A 66 -13.40 -1.86 8.71
CA VAL A 66 -13.49 -3.32 8.65
C VAL A 66 -13.00 -3.95 9.95
N PRO A 67 -13.44 -5.18 10.29
CA PRO A 67 -12.85 -5.91 11.40
C PRO A 67 -11.34 -6.05 11.23
N ARG A 68 -10.59 -5.92 12.32
CA ARG A 68 -9.15 -6.19 12.30
C ARG A 68 -8.93 -7.67 12.04
N THR A 69 -8.31 -7.99 10.91
CA THR A 69 -8.06 -9.36 10.46
C THR A 69 -6.73 -9.42 9.72
N GLU A 70 -6.12 -10.59 9.64
CA GLU A 70 -4.91 -10.83 8.85
C GLU A 70 -5.27 -11.53 7.54
N LEU A 71 -4.74 -11.01 6.44
CA LEU A 71 -4.92 -11.53 5.10
C LEU A 71 -3.63 -12.21 4.65
N ARG A 72 -3.73 -13.25 3.83
CA ARG A 72 -2.54 -13.95 3.31
C ARG A 72 -2.17 -13.42 1.92
N LEU A 73 -0.92 -12.98 1.76
CA LEU A 73 -0.35 -12.53 0.49
C LEU A 73 1.01 -13.20 0.26
N GLY A 74 1.08 -14.13 -0.70
CA GLY A 74 2.34 -14.81 -1.05
C GLY A 74 3.05 -15.53 0.11
N GLY A 75 2.29 -15.97 1.13
CA GLY A 75 2.82 -16.61 2.35
C GLY A 75 3.01 -15.67 3.56
N HIS A 76 2.82 -14.36 3.38
CA HIS A 76 2.92 -13.38 4.45
C HIS A 76 1.55 -12.96 4.97
N HIS A 77 1.47 -12.62 6.26
CA HIS A 77 0.28 -12.03 6.87
C HIS A 77 0.33 -10.52 6.68
N VAL A 78 -0.73 -9.94 6.13
CA VAL A 78 -0.85 -8.50 5.86
C VAL A 78 -2.17 -7.95 6.37
N SER A 79 -2.18 -6.66 6.72
CA SER A 79 -3.38 -5.98 7.17
C SER A 79 -4.27 -5.53 5.99
N PRO A 80 -5.57 -5.28 6.21
CA PRO A 80 -6.48 -4.77 5.18
C PRO A 80 -6.00 -3.47 4.55
N GLN A 81 -5.53 -2.52 5.37
CA GLN A 81 -4.99 -1.25 4.89
C GLN A 81 -3.72 -1.42 4.08
N TYR A 82 -2.85 -2.36 4.45
CA TYR A 82 -1.65 -2.66 3.66
C TYR A 82 -2.02 -3.18 2.27
N LEU A 83 -2.95 -4.14 2.21
CA LEU A 83 -3.40 -4.74 0.96
C LEU A 83 -3.93 -3.68 -0.02
N LEU A 84 -4.82 -2.81 0.46
CA LEU A 84 -5.41 -1.77 -0.39
C LEU A 84 -4.43 -0.63 -0.72
N CYS A 85 -3.54 -0.25 0.20
CA CYS A 85 -2.48 0.72 -0.10
C CYS A 85 -1.53 0.21 -1.19
N ARG A 86 -1.15 -1.08 -1.13
CA ARG A 86 -0.30 -1.69 -2.14
C ARG A 86 -1.00 -1.79 -3.50
N LEU A 87 -2.29 -2.12 -3.51
CA LEU A 87 -3.06 -2.27 -4.74
C LEU A 87 -3.30 -0.93 -5.46
N PHE A 88 -3.67 0.12 -4.71
CA PHE A 88 -4.19 1.35 -5.32
C PHE A 88 -3.24 2.56 -5.29
N ARG A 89 -2.17 2.52 -4.47
CA ARG A 89 -1.26 3.68 -4.32
C ARG A 89 0.19 3.35 -4.57
N TRP A 90 0.70 2.28 -3.94
CA TRP A 90 2.13 1.97 -3.89
C TRP A 90 2.37 0.52 -4.29
N SER A 91 2.45 0.23 -5.59
CA SER A 91 2.70 -1.13 -6.08
C SER A 91 4.03 -1.71 -5.60
N ASP A 92 5.00 -0.83 -5.32
CA ASP A 92 6.32 -1.09 -4.77
C ASP A 92 6.35 -1.25 -3.24
N LEU A 93 5.21 -1.13 -2.54
CA LEU A 93 5.17 -1.13 -1.08
C LEU A 93 5.83 -2.39 -0.49
N PRO A 94 6.93 -2.25 0.28
CA PRO A 94 7.60 -3.38 0.91
C PRO A 94 6.74 -3.97 2.03
N LEU A 95 6.84 -5.28 2.27
CA LEU A 95 6.13 -5.96 3.37
C LEU A 95 6.51 -5.42 4.77
N SER A 96 7.71 -4.85 4.91
CA SER A 96 8.20 -4.22 6.14
C SER A 96 7.75 -2.77 6.32
N ALA A 97 7.07 -2.18 5.32
CA ALA A 97 6.64 -0.80 5.40
C ALA A 97 5.59 -0.61 6.49
N ARG A 98 5.80 0.40 7.33
CA ARG A 98 4.82 0.81 8.33
C ARG A 98 3.93 1.90 7.75
N LEU A 99 2.64 1.80 8.02
CA LEU A 99 1.63 2.77 7.64
C LEU A 99 1.12 3.51 8.88
N LYS A 100 1.01 4.84 8.79
CA LYS A 100 0.41 5.67 9.84
C LYS A 100 -0.91 6.24 9.32
N ALA A 101 -1.98 6.12 10.12
CA ALA A 101 -3.25 6.75 9.79
C ALA A 101 -3.10 8.28 9.82
N LEU A 102 -3.77 8.98 8.91
CA LEU A 102 -3.83 10.44 8.89
C LEU A 102 -4.81 10.94 9.96
N CYS A 103 -4.64 12.18 10.43
CA CYS A 103 -5.41 12.75 11.54
C CYS A 103 -6.94 12.77 11.33
N HIS A 104 -7.38 12.84 10.07
CA HIS A 104 -8.81 12.81 9.71
C HIS A 104 -9.38 11.38 9.59
N CYS A 105 -8.57 10.34 9.82
CA CYS A 105 -9.01 8.96 9.82
C CYS A 105 -9.55 8.56 11.19
N GLN A 106 -10.67 7.84 11.25
CA GLN A 106 -11.20 7.30 12.52
C GLN A 106 -10.27 6.29 13.19
N SER A 107 -9.35 5.67 12.44
CA SER A 107 -8.31 4.81 13.01
C SER A 107 -7.11 5.58 13.56
N PHE A 108 -7.09 6.91 13.44
CA PHE A 108 -6.06 7.74 14.04
C PHE A 108 -6.18 7.73 15.56
N GLY A 109 -5.13 7.27 16.24
CA GLY A 109 -5.13 7.19 17.71
C GLY A 109 -6.17 6.25 18.30
N SER A 110 -6.83 5.40 17.49
CA SER A 110 -7.84 4.46 18.00
C SER A 110 -7.17 3.39 18.86
N GLY A 111 -7.50 3.39 20.15
CA GLY A 111 -7.12 2.33 21.09
C GLY A 111 -8.05 1.12 21.07
N ASP A 112 -9.28 1.30 20.54
CA ASP A 112 -10.24 0.21 20.34
C ASP A 112 -9.84 -0.57 19.07
N GLY A 113 -9.07 -1.64 19.29
CA GLY A 113 -8.42 -2.43 18.25
C GLY A 113 -9.35 -3.31 17.41
N ALA A 114 -10.67 -3.26 17.61
CA ALA A 114 -11.62 -4.15 16.95
C ALA A 114 -11.80 -3.87 15.45
N LYS A 115 -11.74 -2.60 15.04
CA LYS A 115 -11.92 -2.18 13.64
C LYS A 115 -10.76 -1.32 13.15
N VAL A 116 -10.51 -1.39 11.85
CA VAL A 116 -9.48 -0.60 11.17
C VAL A 116 -10.03 -0.04 9.87
N CYS A 117 -9.65 1.19 9.52
CA CYS A 117 -9.93 1.76 8.22
C CYS A 117 -9.08 1.04 7.16
N CYS A 118 -9.66 0.68 6.02
CA CYS A 118 -8.88 0.16 4.89
C CYS A 118 -8.80 1.14 3.70
N ASN A 119 -9.37 2.34 3.80
CA ASN A 119 -9.25 3.37 2.75
C ASN A 119 -7.77 3.73 2.54
N PRO A 120 -7.18 3.46 1.36
CA PRO A 120 -5.74 3.63 1.16
C PRO A 120 -5.29 5.09 1.26
N TYR A 121 -6.17 6.07 1.01
CA TYR A 121 -5.86 7.50 1.09
C TYR A 121 -5.95 8.08 2.50
N HIS A 122 -6.24 7.25 3.50
CA HIS A 122 -6.21 7.62 4.91
C HIS A 122 -4.90 7.26 5.62
N TYR A 123 -3.89 6.84 4.86
CA TYR A 123 -2.59 6.42 5.39
C TYR A 123 -1.42 7.14 4.73
N SER A 124 -0.34 7.32 5.48
CA SER A 124 0.98 7.68 4.96
C SER A 124 1.97 6.51 5.16
N ARG A 125 2.98 6.43 4.29
CA ARG A 125 4.16 5.57 4.51
C ARG A 125 5.05 6.23 5.55
N LEU A 126 5.53 5.47 6.52
CA LEU A 126 6.62 5.92 7.38
C LEU A 126 7.95 5.66 6.68
N CYS A 127 8.79 6.68 6.58
CA CYS A 127 10.13 6.59 6.00
C CYS A 127 11.14 6.23 7.10
N GLY A 128 11.56 4.95 7.15
CA GLY A 128 12.70 4.48 7.96
C GLY A 128 12.53 4.60 9.49
N PRO A 129 13.51 4.10 10.28
CA PRO A 129 13.51 4.24 11.74
C PRO A 129 13.89 5.67 12.12
N GLY A 130 12.96 6.60 11.91
CA GLY A 130 12.99 7.96 12.43
C GLY A 130 11.84 8.17 13.40
N GLU A 131 12.12 7.83 14.65
CA GLU A 131 11.48 8.33 15.89
C GLU A 131 10.08 7.86 16.27
N GLU A 132 10.03 7.28 17.48
CA GLU A 132 8.84 7.16 18.30
C GLU A 132 8.10 8.49 18.40
N ASP A 133 6.82 8.50 18.02
CA ASP A 133 5.85 9.52 18.40
C ASP A 133 5.69 9.53 19.94
N THR A 134 6.65 10.12 20.64
CA THR A 134 6.39 10.70 21.95
C THR A 134 5.57 11.97 21.71
N LYS A 135 4.41 12.02 22.37
CA LYS A 135 3.50 13.16 22.43
C LYS A 135 4.27 14.49 22.53
N THR A 136 4.32 15.29 21.47
CA THR A 136 4.36 16.76 21.54
C THR A 136 4.01 17.30 20.16
N GLY A 137 3.09 18.27 20.12
CA GLY A 137 2.62 18.91 18.89
C GLY A 137 3.77 19.47 18.06
N GLY A 138 3.85 19.03 16.81
CA GLY A 138 4.74 19.56 15.80
C GLY A 138 4.28 19.02 14.45
N GLY A 139 3.84 19.90 13.57
CA GLY A 139 3.29 19.53 12.27
C GLY A 139 4.32 18.75 11.45
N ILE A 140 4.00 17.50 11.11
CA ILE A 140 4.74 16.75 10.10
C ILE A 140 4.38 17.33 8.73
N HIS A 141 5.40 17.80 8.01
CA HIS A 141 5.27 18.19 6.61
C HIS A 141 4.88 16.95 5.81
N LEU A 142 3.59 16.86 5.46
CA LEU A 142 3.10 15.89 4.50
C LEU A 142 3.61 16.33 3.12
N ASP A 143 4.57 15.60 2.56
CA ASP A 143 4.85 15.67 1.12
C ASP A 143 3.61 15.17 0.35
N PHE A 144 2.65 16.06 0.18
CA PHE A 144 1.62 15.98 -0.84
C PHE A 144 2.33 16.27 -2.16
N HIS A 145 2.91 15.25 -2.79
CA HIS A 145 3.15 15.33 -4.23
C HIS A 145 1.77 15.31 -4.92
N LEU A 146 1.18 16.49 -5.00
CA LEU A 146 0.03 16.80 -5.85
C LEU A 146 0.56 16.78 -7.29
N GLY A 147 0.46 15.61 -7.95
CA GLY A 147 0.75 15.50 -9.37
C GLY A 147 -0.27 16.33 -10.16
N HIS A 148 0.23 17.29 -10.93
CA HIS A 148 -0.50 18.01 -11.98
C HIS A 148 -1.18 17.07 -12.98
#